data_AF-A0A3R7BNM6-F1
#
_entry.id   AF-A0A3R7BNM6-F1
#
_cell.length_a   1.000
_cell.length_b   1.000
_cell.length_c   1.000
_cell.angle_alpha   90.00
_cell.angle_beta   90.00
_cell.angle_gamma   90.00
#
_symmetry.space_group_name_H-M   'P 1'
#
loop_
_entity.id
_entity.type
_entity.pdbx_description
1 polymer ?
#
loop_
_entity_poly.entity_id
_entity_poly.type
_entity_poly.pdbx_seq_one_letter_code
_entity_poly.pdbx_strand_id
1 'polypeptide(L)'
;MVQYHFIALAALAATAVTATTDKISVQVHRNLEIAKQSNVVVKFHCDEALTTHRRRLKSGASRTETIESLVNLLKEHTTKSQASVKSLLANQVESTAVEVATTWIQCSMYINNAPTDLVYKFAALPEVKSIYEPVTMTLDETQSNDKPASAVNDDIAWGVEKIQAPALWANGIEGEGIVVANIDSGVRYSHESLESNWRREYGWFDPYNKTNKLPDDEDGHGTSVMGVMVGTKGIGVAPKAKWIACKGLNYGLQESKLVECAQFLLCPHDKDINKCDPSKAPHVINGSFGHLTTDFYLEDIITKWREARIIPVILAYPLK
;
A
#
# COMPACT_ATOMS: atom_id res chain seq x y z
N MET A 1 10.64 -23.40 -51.93
CA MET A 1 11.10 -22.52 -50.82
C MET A 1 9.97 -21.81 -50.07
N VAL A 2 8.69 -22.16 -50.28
CA VAL A 2 7.53 -21.45 -49.70
C VAL A 2 7.00 -22.11 -48.41
N GLN A 3 7.35 -23.37 -48.14
CA GLN A 3 6.79 -24.15 -47.03
C GLN A 3 7.47 -23.90 -45.67
N TYR A 4 8.67 -23.31 -45.65
CA TYR A 4 9.41 -22.99 -44.42
C TYR A 4 9.02 -21.62 -43.80
N HIS A 5 8.41 -20.72 -44.58
CA HIS A 5 7.97 -19.41 -44.06
C HIS A 5 6.65 -19.50 -43.26
N PHE A 6 5.73 -20.41 -43.63
CA PHE A 6 4.46 -20.57 -42.91
C PHE A 6 4.61 -21.26 -41.54
N ILE A 7 5.57 -22.17 -41.39
CA ILE A 7 5.84 -22.85 -40.11
C ILE A 7 6.48 -21.88 -39.11
N ALA A 8 7.39 -21.02 -39.56
CA ALA A 8 8.00 -20.00 -38.71
C ALA A 8 6.96 -18.97 -38.22
N LEU A 9 6.06 -18.51 -39.10
CA LEU A 9 4.97 -17.59 -38.74
C LEU A 9 3.94 -18.21 -37.79
N ALA A 10 3.56 -19.48 -37.99
CA ALA A 10 2.64 -20.18 -37.09
C ALA A 10 3.26 -20.45 -35.71
N ALA A 11 4.55 -20.79 -35.65
CA ALA A 11 5.27 -20.95 -34.39
C ALA A 11 5.41 -19.61 -33.64
N LEU A 12 5.75 -18.52 -34.33
CA LEU A 12 5.80 -17.16 -33.76
C LEU A 12 4.44 -16.70 -33.23
N ALA A 13 3.36 -16.93 -33.98
CA ALA A 13 2.00 -16.60 -33.56
C ALA A 13 1.55 -17.45 -32.36
N ALA A 14 1.84 -18.76 -32.35
CA ALA A 14 1.55 -19.62 -31.21
C ALA A 14 2.33 -19.19 -29.96
N THR A 15 3.63 -18.87 -30.08
CA THR A 15 4.45 -18.37 -28.95
C THR A 15 4.00 -17.00 -28.44
N ALA A 16 3.55 -16.12 -29.33
CA ALA A 16 3.02 -14.82 -28.94
C ALA A 16 1.68 -14.94 -28.22
N VAL A 17 0.80 -15.86 -28.67
CA VAL A 17 -0.49 -16.14 -28.01
C VAL A 17 -0.28 -16.82 -26.65
N THR A 18 0.69 -17.74 -26.50
CA THR A 18 1.00 -18.33 -25.18
C THR A 18 1.61 -17.30 -24.22
N ALA A 19 2.52 -16.45 -24.69
CA ALA A 19 3.14 -15.42 -23.85
C ALA A 19 2.15 -14.33 -23.38
N THR A 20 1.06 -14.08 -24.11
CA THR A 20 -0.01 -13.18 -23.65
C THR A 20 -0.94 -13.83 -22.64
N THR A 21 -1.23 -15.13 -22.77
CA THR A 21 -2.03 -15.85 -21.76
C THR A 21 -1.30 -16.01 -20.43
N ASP A 22 0.03 -16.11 -20.44
CA ASP A 22 0.85 -16.30 -19.23
C ASP A 22 0.80 -15.10 -18.26
N LYS A 23 0.48 -13.91 -18.76
CA LYS A 23 0.36 -12.70 -17.93
C LYS A 23 -0.99 -12.64 -17.19
N ILE A 24 -2.00 -13.35 -17.65
CA ILE A 24 -3.35 -13.29 -17.10
C ILE A 24 -3.52 -14.42 -16.08
N SER A 25 -3.86 -14.08 -14.85
CA SER A 25 -4.08 -15.06 -13.80
C SER A 25 -5.22 -16.03 -14.14
N VAL A 26 -5.15 -17.26 -13.61
CA VAL A 26 -6.17 -18.30 -13.79
C VAL A 26 -7.56 -17.79 -13.40
N GLN A 27 -7.65 -17.05 -12.31
CA GLN A 27 -8.91 -16.52 -11.81
C GLN A 27 -9.52 -15.49 -12.77
N VAL A 28 -8.71 -14.57 -13.32
CA VAL A 28 -9.18 -13.63 -14.35
C VAL A 28 -9.64 -14.38 -15.60
N HIS A 29 -8.89 -15.37 -16.08
CA HIS A 29 -9.30 -16.20 -17.22
C HIS A 29 -10.69 -16.81 -17.00
N ARG A 30 -10.92 -17.39 -15.82
CA ARG A 30 -12.18 -18.03 -15.46
C ARG A 30 -13.36 -17.03 -15.47
N ASN A 31 -13.14 -15.82 -14.97
CA ASN A 31 -14.16 -14.77 -14.99
C ASN A 31 -14.45 -14.27 -16.41
N LEU A 32 -13.43 -14.13 -17.25
CA LEU A 32 -13.61 -13.79 -18.66
C LEU A 32 -14.35 -14.89 -19.43
N GLU A 33 -14.15 -16.16 -19.10
CA GLU A 33 -14.89 -17.27 -19.73
C GLU A 33 -16.39 -17.22 -19.39
N ILE A 34 -16.73 -17.00 -18.12
CA ILE A 34 -18.10 -17.06 -17.59
C ILE A 34 -18.87 -15.75 -17.83
N ALA A 35 -18.32 -14.63 -17.35
CA ALA A 35 -19.00 -13.33 -17.31
C ALA A 35 -18.62 -12.39 -18.46
N LYS A 36 -17.64 -12.76 -19.28
CA LYS A 36 -17.09 -11.96 -20.40
C LYS A 36 -16.41 -10.65 -19.98
N GLN A 37 -16.30 -10.39 -18.68
CA GLN A 37 -15.63 -9.24 -18.07
C GLN A 37 -15.06 -9.63 -16.69
N SER A 38 -14.08 -8.87 -16.20
CA SER A 38 -13.48 -9.07 -14.87
C SER A 38 -13.05 -7.74 -14.25
N ASN A 39 -13.03 -7.66 -12.92
CA ASN A 39 -12.26 -6.63 -12.24
C ASN A 39 -10.79 -7.05 -12.26
N VAL A 40 -9.91 -6.15 -12.66
CA VAL A 40 -8.50 -6.48 -12.86
C VAL A 40 -7.57 -5.42 -12.29
N VAL A 41 -6.43 -5.88 -11.81
CA VAL A 41 -5.22 -5.09 -11.58
C VAL A 41 -4.25 -5.38 -12.71
N VAL A 42 -3.97 -4.37 -13.53
CA VAL A 42 -2.93 -4.43 -14.56
C VAL A 42 -1.64 -3.94 -13.91
N LYS A 43 -0.69 -4.86 -13.70
CA LYS A 43 0.60 -4.58 -13.09
C LYS A 43 1.65 -4.42 -14.16
N PHE A 44 2.41 -3.33 -14.07
CA PHE A 44 3.46 -2.98 -15.02
C PHE A 44 4.83 -3.34 -14.45
N HIS A 45 5.81 -3.50 -15.33
CA HIS A 45 7.20 -3.56 -14.87
C HIS A 45 7.58 -2.27 -14.14
N CYS A 46 8.22 -2.39 -12.97
CA CYS A 46 8.53 -1.26 -12.09
C CYS A 46 10.04 -1.19 -11.74
N ASP A 47 10.82 -2.17 -12.19
CA ASP A 47 12.21 -2.40 -11.81
C ASP A 47 13.16 -1.30 -12.31
N GLU A 48 12.84 -0.69 -13.45
CA GLU A 48 13.64 0.38 -14.05
C GLU A 48 13.67 1.65 -13.18
N ALA A 49 12.55 2.00 -12.55
CA ALA A 49 12.47 3.14 -11.65
C ALA A 49 13.39 2.96 -10.44
N LEU A 50 13.38 1.77 -9.82
CA LEU A 50 14.26 1.42 -8.70
C LEU A 50 15.73 1.38 -9.11
N THR A 51 16.03 0.78 -10.25
CA THR A 51 17.40 0.72 -10.78
C THR A 51 17.95 2.12 -11.04
N THR A 52 17.13 2.99 -11.63
CA THR A 52 17.50 4.38 -11.88
C THR A 52 17.65 5.18 -10.59
N HIS A 53 16.79 4.95 -9.60
CA HIS A 53 16.89 5.57 -8.28
C HIS A 53 18.23 5.23 -7.62
N ARG A 54 18.55 3.93 -7.49
CA ARG A 54 19.80 3.46 -6.88
C ARG A 54 21.04 4.01 -7.59
N ARG A 55 21.00 4.10 -8.92
CA ARG A 55 22.10 4.67 -9.73
C ARG A 55 22.28 6.18 -9.54
N ARG A 56 21.18 6.93 -9.40
CA ARG A 56 21.19 8.41 -9.31
C ARG A 56 21.36 8.93 -7.89
N LEU A 57 21.08 8.10 -6.89
CA LEU A 57 21.18 8.50 -5.49
C LEU A 57 22.64 8.81 -5.13
N LYS A 58 22.88 10.06 -4.70
CA LYS A 58 24.21 10.51 -4.31
C LYS A 58 24.62 9.87 -2.99
N SER A 59 25.91 9.58 -2.84
CA SER A 59 26.47 9.22 -1.53
C SER A 59 26.20 10.33 -0.52
N GLY A 60 25.77 9.97 0.69
CA GLY A 60 25.41 10.92 1.73
C GLY A 60 24.07 11.64 1.56
N ALA A 61 23.24 11.27 0.58
CA ALA A 61 21.90 11.82 0.42
C ALA A 61 21.09 11.70 1.72
N SER A 62 20.43 12.79 2.10
CA SER A 62 19.52 12.83 3.24
C SER A 62 18.34 11.89 3.03
N ARG A 63 17.61 11.60 4.10
CA ARG A 63 16.38 10.79 4.03
C ARG A 63 15.36 11.44 3.09
N THR A 64 15.12 12.75 3.23
CA THR A 64 14.19 13.48 2.37
C THR A 64 14.57 13.38 0.89
N GLU A 65 15.82 13.67 0.53
CA GLU A 65 16.28 13.58 -0.87
C GLU A 65 16.15 12.14 -1.44
N THR A 66 16.38 11.14 -0.59
CA THR A 66 16.21 9.73 -0.97
C THR A 66 14.75 9.44 -1.33
N ILE A 67 13.81 9.85 -0.48
CA ILE A 67 12.37 9.60 -0.69
C ILE A 67 11.86 10.42 -1.88
N GLU A 68 12.24 11.70 -1.99
CA GLU A 68 11.88 12.56 -3.13
C GLU A 68 12.34 11.96 -4.46
N SER A 69 13.60 11.49 -4.52
CA SER A 69 14.14 10.85 -5.71
C SER A 69 13.33 9.61 -6.10
N LEU A 70 13.02 8.75 -5.14
CA LEU A 70 12.25 7.53 -5.38
C LEU A 70 10.83 7.84 -5.87
N VAL A 71 10.11 8.72 -5.16
CA VAL A 71 8.73 9.10 -5.50
C VAL A 71 8.65 9.71 -6.90
N ASN A 72 9.57 10.62 -7.23
CA ASN A 72 9.58 11.27 -8.54
C ASN A 72 9.84 10.28 -9.68
N LEU A 73 10.81 9.37 -9.51
CA LEU A 73 11.11 8.35 -10.51
C LEU A 73 9.97 7.34 -10.67
N LEU A 74 9.34 6.93 -9.58
CA LEU A 74 8.16 6.06 -9.64
C LEU A 74 7.01 6.75 -10.38
N LYS A 75 6.71 8.01 -10.07
CA LYS A 75 5.66 8.78 -10.76
C LYS A 75 5.96 8.97 -12.25
N GLU A 76 7.19 9.33 -12.61
CA GLU A 76 7.62 9.49 -14.01
C GLU A 76 7.48 8.17 -14.79
N HIS A 77 8.00 7.08 -14.22
CA HIS A 77 7.92 5.75 -14.81
C HIS A 77 6.47 5.32 -15.02
N THR A 78 5.63 5.51 -14.00
CA THR A 78 4.21 5.16 -13.98
C THR A 78 3.41 5.91 -15.03
N THR A 79 3.73 7.18 -15.31
CA THR A 79 3.10 7.94 -16.41
C THR A 79 3.46 7.34 -17.78
N LYS A 80 4.72 6.95 -17.98
CA LYS A 80 5.19 6.38 -19.24
C LYS A 80 4.65 4.97 -19.46
N SER A 81 4.81 4.09 -18.47
CA SER A 81 4.48 2.67 -18.58
C SER A 81 2.98 2.43 -18.73
N GLN A 82 2.11 3.33 -18.25
CA GLN A 82 0.67 3.13 -18.31
C GLN A 82 0.00 3.83 -19.51
N ALA A 83 0.74 4.61 -20.28
CA ALA A 83 0.18 5.41 -21.37
C ALA A 83 -0.60 4.57 -22.40
N SER A 84 -0.07 3.41 -22.79
CA SER A 84 -0.72 2.51 -23.76
C SER A 84 -2.04 1.95 -23.23
N VAL A 85 -2.08 1.51 -21.98
CA VAL A 85 -3.30 0.99 -21.34
C VAL A 85 -4.35 2.10 -21.21
N LYS A 86 -3.95 3.30 -20.80
CA LYS A 86 -4.85 4.47 -20.76
C LYS A 86 -5.42 4.81 -22.14
N SER A 87 -4.59 4.74 -23.17
CA SER A 87 -5.03 4.97 -24.55
C SER A 87 -6.04 3.92 -25.01
N LEU A 88 -5.81 2.64 -24.70
CA LEU A 88 -6.75 1.56 -25.01
C LEU A 88 -8.09 1.74 -24.30
N LEU A 89 -8.08 2.14 -23.02
CA LEU A 89 -9.29 2.46 -22.26
C LEU A 89 -10.06 3.63 -22.89
N ALA A 90 -9.36 4.74 -23.20
CA ALA A 90 -9.98 5.93 -23.76
C ALA A 90 -10.59 5.70 -25.17
N ASN A 91 -10.03 4.77 -25.94
CA ASN A 91 -10.47 4.46 -27.31
C ASN A 91 -11.62 3.44 -27.38
N GLN A 92 -12.13 2.97 -26.24
CA GLN A 92 -13.17 1.94 -26.14
C GLN A 92 -14.51 2.56 -25.72
N VAL A 93 -15.14 3.29 -26.66
CA VAL A 93 -16.35 4.10 -26.43
C VAL A 93 -17.55 3.30 -25.89
N GLU A 94 -17.63 2.00 -26.20
CA GLU A 94 -18.74 1.11 -25.78
C GLU A 94 -18.37 0.18 -24.61
N SER A 95 -17.18 0.33 -24.01
CA SER A 95 -16.72 -0.58 -22.97
C SER A 95 -17.34 -0.26 -21.61
N THR A 96 -17.63 -1.32 -20.85
CA THR A 96 -18.01 -1.25 -19.43
C THR A 96 -16.81 -1.00 -18.51
N ALA A 97 -15.59 -1.00 -19.05
CA ALA A 97 -14.36 -0.84 -18.28
C ALA A 97 -14.24 0.55 -17.66
N VAL A 98 -13.96 0.60 -16.35
CA VAL A 98 -13.78 1.85 -15.61
C VAL A 98 -12.44 1.82 -14.87
N GLU A 99 -11.53 2.73 -15.20
CA GLU A 99 -10.33 2.99 -14.38
C GLU A 99 -10.77 3.57 -13.04
N VAL A 100 -10.49 2.86 -11.94
CA VAL A 100 -10.86 3.29 -10.59
C VAL A 100 -9.67 3.81 -9.79
N ALA A 101 -8.45 3.38 -10.11
CA ALA A 101 -7.24 3.90 -9.49
C ALA A 101 -6.00 3.63 -10.36
N THR A 102 -5.02 4.52 -10.25
CA THR A 102 -3.65 4.35 -10.74
C THR A 102 -2.69 4.50 -9.56
N THR A 103 -1.72 3.60 -9.44
CA THR A 103 -0.72 3.63 -8.36
C THR A 103 0.71 3.59 -8.88
N TRP A 104 1.55 4.48 -8.37
CA TRP A 104 2.96 4.58 -8.71
C TRP A 104 3.86 3.73 -7.82
N ILE A 105 3.46 3.45 -6.57
CA ILE A 105 4.28 2.62 -5.67
C ILE A 105 4.28 1.15 -6.11
N GLN A 106 3.20 0.63 -6.69
CA GLN A 106 3.17 -0.73 -7.24
C GLN A 106 3.33 -0.76 -8.77
N CYS A 107 3.34 0.42 -9.43
CA CYS A 107 3.20 0.53 -10.87
C CYS A 107 1.99 -0.28 -11.37
N SER A 108 0.79 0.02 -10.86
CA SER A 108 -0.42 -0.75 -11.15
C SER A 108 -1.61 0.15 -11.51
N MET A 109 -2.52 -0.38 -12.32
CA MET A 109 -3.81 0.22 -12.64
C MET A 109 -4.95 -0.72 -12.25
N TYR A 110 -5.97 -0.16 -11.61
CA TYR A 110 -7.16 -0.89 -11.18
C TYR A 110 -8.32 -0.54 -12.12
N ILE A 111 -8.89 -1.56 -12.75
CA ILE A 111 -9.93 -1.42 -13.77
C ILE A 111 -11.09 -2.35 -13.42
N ASN A 112 -12.28 -1.79 -13.23
CA ASN A 112 -13.49 -2.57 -13.01
C ASN A 112 -14.14 -2.95 -14.34
N ASN A 113 -14.78 -4.11 -14.39
CA ASN A 113 -15.57 -4.59 -15.54
C ASN A 113 -14.80 -4.57 -16.87
N ALA A 114 -13.51 -4.90 -16.88
CA ALA A 114 -12.72 -4.96 -18.10
C ALA A 114 -13.21 -6.12 -18.98
N PRO A 115 -13.68 -5.86 -20.23
CA PRO A 115 -14.15 -6.92 -21.11
C PRO A 115 -12.99 -7.78 -21.63
N THR A 116 -13.33 -8.98 -22.10
CA THR A 116 -12.37 -10.00 -22.54
C THR A 116 -11.36 -9.46 -23.56
N ASP A 117 -11.84 -8.82 -24.63
CA ASP A 117 -10.96 -8.33 -25.70
C ASP A 117 -9.97 -7.28 -25.20
N LEU A 118 -10.38 -6.45 -24.24
CA LEU A 118 -9.56 -5.41 -23.66
C LEU A 118 -8.47 -5.99 -22.74
N VAL A 119 -8.81 -6.99 -21.92
CA VAL A 119 -7.81 -7.69 -21.08
C VAL A 119 -6.73 -8.35 -21.93
N TYR A 120 -7.09 -9.00 -23.04
CA TYR A 120 -6.11 -9.57 -23.96
C TYR A 120 -5.25 -8.51 -24.66
N LYS A 121 -5.82 -7.35 -25.02
CA LYS A 121 -5.05 -6.21 -25.55
C LYS A 121 -4.06 -5.68 -24.51
N PHE A 122 -4.44 -5.61 -23.24
CA PHE A 122 -3.52 -5.22 -22.16
C PHE A 122 -2.38 -6.23 -22.02
N ALA A 123 -2.68 -7.54 -22.00
CA ALA A 123 -1.65 -8.58 -21.87
C ALA A 123 -0.64 -8.57 -23.03
N ALA A 124 -1.08 -8.19 -24.24
CA ALA A 124 -0.21 -8.05 -25.40
C ALA A 124 0.84 -6.94 -25.28
N LEU A 125 0.67 -5.98 -24.36
CA LEU A 125 1.62 -4.88 -24.18
C LEU A 125 2.89 -5.37 -23.46
N PRO A 126 4.10 -5.08 -23.97
CA PRO A 126 5.36 -5.53 -23.37
C PRO A 126 5.60 -4.93 -21.98
N GLU A 127 5.10 -3.72 -21.70
CA GLU A 127 5.20 -3.05 -20.40
C GLU A 127 4.34 -3.70 -19.29
N VAL A 128 3.32 -4.49 -19.67
CA VAL A 128 2.45 -5.20 -18.72
C VAL A 128 3.14 -6.48 -18.26
N LYS A 129 3.36 -6.57 -16.95
CA LYS A 129 4.00 -7.69 -16.26
C LYS A 129 2.99 -8.80 -15.94
N SER A 130 1.82 -8.43 -15.40
CA SER A 130 0.77 -9.38 -15.06
C SER A 130 -0.60 -8.70 -14.95
N ILE A 131 -1.66 -9.50 -15.02
CA ILE A 131 -3.06 -9.11 -14.85
C ILE A 131 -3.71 -10.10 -13.90
N TYR A 132 -4.20 -9.61 -12.76
CA TYR A 132 -4.80 -10.43 -11.70
C TYR A 132 -6.04 -9.75 -11.13
N GLU A 133 -6.82 -10.45 -10.31
CA GLU A 133 -7.96 -9.83 -9.62
C GLU A 133 -7.50 -9.03 -8.39
N PRO A 134 -8.12 -7.89 -8.07
CA PRO A 134 -7.75 -7.11 -6.90
C PRO A 134 -7.92 -7.94 -5.61
N VAL A 135 -6.91 -7.92 -4.74
CA VAL A 135 -6.99 -8.60 -3.45
C VAL A 135 -8.00 -7.88 -2.56
N THR A 136 -8.98 -8.63 -2.08
CA THR A 136 -9.92 -8.17 -1.05
C THR A 136 -9.93 -9.17 0.10
N MET A 137 -10.08 -8.67 1.33
CA MET A 137 -10.19 -9.51 2.53
C MET A 137 -11.30 -8.98 3.40
N THR A 138 -12.10 -9.86 3.98
CA THR A 138 -12.96 -9.53 5.11
C THR A 138 -12.14 -9.69 6.39
N LEU A 139 -12.16 -8.68 7.26
CA LEU A 139 -11.60 -8.85 8.60
C LEU A 139 -12.63 -9.61 9.43
N ASP A 140 -12.18 -10.65 10.13
CA ASP A 140 -13.01 -11.28 11.15
C ASP A 140 -13.27 -10.27 12.28
N GLU A 141 -14.46 -10.30 12.87
CA GLU A 141 -14.79 -9.42 14.00
C GLU A 141 -13.75 -9.59 15.11
N THR A 142 -13.18 -8.47 15.54
CA THR A 142 -12.31 -8.45 16.72
C THR A 142 -13.10 -9.02 17.89
N GLN A 143 -12.64 -10.14 18.47
CA GLN A 143 -13.21 -10.65 19.72
C GLN A 143 -12.86 -9.66 20.85
N SER A 144 -13.69 -8.63 21.01
CA SER A 144 -13.76 -7.88 22.25
C SER A 144 -14.29 -8.84 23.30
N ASN A 145 -13.42 -9.33 24.18
CA ASN A 145 -13.91 -9.72 25.48
C ASN A 145 -14.37 -8.41 26.13
N ASP A 146 -15.68 -8.22 26.25
CA ASP A 146 -16.36 -7.07 26.86
C ASP A 146 -16.04 -6.92 28.37
N LYS A 147 -14.77 -6.99 28.75
CA LYS A 147 -14.32 -6.41 29.99
C LYS A 147 -14.34 -4.90 29.77
N PRO A 148 -15.11 -4.15 30.59
CA PRO A 148 -14.99 -2.71 30.58
C PRO A 148 -13.52 -2.34 30.73
N ALA A 149 -13.06 -1.37 29.94
CA ALA A 149 -11.73 -0.84 30.08
C ALA A 149 -11.49 -0.55 31.57
N SER A 150 -10.50 -1.21 32.17
CA SER A 150 -9.98 -0.75 33.46
C SER A 150 -9.56 0.70 33.27
N ALA A 151 -9.82 1.54 34.27
CA ALA A 151 -9.30 2.90 34.26
C ALA A 151 -7.81 2.85 33.87
N VAL A 152 -7.38 3.74 32.98
CA VAL A 152 -5.96 3.90 32.68
C VAL A 152 -5.30 4.29 34.00
N ASN A 153 -4.75 3.31 34.68
CA ASN A 153 -3.79 3.56 35.75
C ASN A 153 -2.51 3.99 35.03
N ASP A 154 -1.77 4.95 35.57
CA ASP A 154 -0.45 5.34 35.06
C ASP A 154 0.61 4.23 35.27
N ASP A 155 0.16 2.99 35.45
CA ASP A 155 0.97 1.79 35.53
C ASP A 155 1.44 1.42 34.11
N ILE A 156 2.70 1.02 34.02
CA ILE A 156 3.31 0.59 32.76
C ILE A 156 2.61 -0.70 32.29
N ALA A 157 2.13 -0.70 31.05
CA ALA A 157 1.48 -1.86 30.49
C ALA A 157 2.43 -3.07 30.46
N TRP A 158 1.93 -4.26 30.84
CA TRP A 158 2.73 -5.49 30.93
C TRP A 158 3.60 -5.75 29.69
N GLY A 159 3.07 -5.51 28.48
CA GLY A 159 3.79 -5.78 27.23
C GLY A 159 4.98 -4.84 27.05
N VAL A 160 4.84 -3.59 27.48
CA VAL A 160 5.87 -2.55 27.44
C VAL A 160 7.00 -2.88 28.42
N GLU A 161 6.65 -3.32 29.63
CA GLU A 161 7.61 -3.82 30.63
C GLU A 161 8.34 -5.08 30.13
N LYS A 162 7.59 -6.01 29.54
CA LYS A 162 8.13 -7.30 29.07
C LYS A 162 9.25 -7.12 28.03
N ILE A 163 9.11 -6.13 27.14
CA ILE A 163 10.13 -5.81 26.12
C ILE A 163 11.20 -4.84 26.61
N GLN A 164 11.20 -4.48 27.90
CA GLN A 164 12.19 -3.62 28.54
C GLN A 164 12.22 -2.17 28.02
N ALA A 165 11.10 -1.65 27.49
CA ALA A 165 11.03 -0.24 27.07
C ALA A 165 11.34 0.76 28.23
N PRO A 166 10.91 0.52 29.49
CA PRO A 166 11.23 1.43 30.59
C PRO A 166 12.73 1.61 30.84
N ALA A 167 13.56 0.60 30.53
CA ALA A 167 15.01 0.72 30.64
C ALA A 167 15.58 1.75 29.63
N LEU A 168 14.96 1.90 28.46
CA LEU A 168 15.33 2.94 27.48
C LEU A 168 14.82 4.32 27.91
N TRP A 169 13.61 4.39 28.47
CA TRP A 169 13.06 5.65 28.99
C TRP A 169 13.92 6.22 30.13
N ALA A 170 14.44 5.36 31.02
CA ALA A 170 15.37 5.75 32.07
C ALA A 170 16.68 6.37 31.53
N ASN A 171 17.00 6.11 30.26
CA ASN A 171 18.13 6.71 29.54
C ASN A 171 17.70 7.90 28.64
N GLY A 172 16.47 8.38 28.76
CA GLY A 172 15.92 9.48 27.97
C GLY A 172 15.60 9.13 26.51
N ILE A 173 15.41 7.85 26.21
CA ILE A 173 15.09 7.36 24.85
C ILE A 173 13.61 6.96 24.82
N GLU A 174 12.74 7.88 24.39
CA GLU A 174 11.28 7.70 24.41
C GLU A 174 10.63 7.94 23.03
N GLY A 175 11.45 8.14 21.99
CA GLY A 175 11.01 8.31 20.61
C GLY A 175 10.98 9.75 20.10
N GLU A 176 11.59 10.69 20.81
CA GLU A 176 11.69 12.09 20.37
C GLU A 176 12.27 12.20 18.94
N GLY A 177 11.65 13.04 18.11
CA GLY A 177 12.03 13.24 16.71
C GLY A 177 11.62 12.12 15.76
N ILE A 178 11.10 11.00 16.27
CA ILE A 178 10.61 9.88 15.46
C ILE A 178 9.13 10.09 15.13
N VAL A 179 8.74 9.59 13.96
CA VAL A 179 7.37 9.62 13.45
C VAL A 179 7.00 8.18 13.10
N VAL A 180 5.95 7.67 13.72
CA VAL A 180 5.43 6.32 13.50
C VAL A 180 4.10 6.43 12.75
N ALA A 181 3.89 5.55 11.78
CA ALA A 181 2.64 5.46 11.05
C ALA A 181 1.97 4.11 11.26
N ASN A 182 0.64 4.08 11.21
CA ASN A 182 -0.08 2.85 10.91
C ASN A 182 -0.89 2.97 9.61
N ILE A 183 -1.12 1.82 9.00
CA ILE A 183 -2.22 1.60 8.06
C ILE A 183 -3.17 0.63 8.73
N ASP A 184 -4.38 1.09 9.08
CA ASP A 184 -5.29 0.33 9.94
C ASP A 184 -6.76 0.77 9.74
N SER A 185 -7.67 0.47 10.68
CA SER A 185 -9.08 0.90 10.71
C SER A 185 -9.27 2.41 10.94
N GLY A 186 -8.19 3.11 11.28
CA GLY A 186 -8.16 4.52 11.62
C GLY A 186 -7.50 4.78 12.97
N VAL A 187 -7.59 6.02 13.47
CA VAL A 187 -7.16 6.37 14.83
C VAL A 187 -8.08 7.45 15.38
N ARG A 188 -8.64 7.24 16.58
CA ARG A 188 -9.33 8.31 17.32
C ARG A 188 -8.32 9.33 17.83
N TYR A 189 -8.07 10.40 17.07
CA TYR A 189 -7.08 11.42 17.45
C TYR A 189 -7.39 12.12 18.78
N SER A 190 -8.66 12.17 19.19
CA SER A 190 -9.11 12.79 20.44
C SER A 190 -8.93 11.90 21.67
N HIS A 191 -8.31 10.72 21.51
CA HIS A 191 -8.00 9.86 22.65
C HIS A 191 -6.93 10.52 23.53
N GLU A 192 -7.18 10.59 24.84
CA GLU A 192 -6.32 11.32 25.80
C GLU A 192 -4.85 10.88 25.78
N SER A 193 -4.59 9.60 25.52
CA SER A 193 -3.22 9.07 25.40
C SER A 193 -2.55 9.30 24.04
N LEU A 194 -3.25 9.82 23.04
CA LEU A 194 -2.75 9.94 21.65
C LEU A 194 -2.78 11.38 21.13
N GLU A 195 -3.70 12.22 21.59
CA GLU A 195 -3.95 13.55 21.02
C GLU A 195 -2.69 14.43 20.96
N SER A 196 -1.88 14.43 22.01
CA SER A 196 -0.69 15.28 22.13
C SER A 196 0.43 14.90 21.14
N ASN A 197 0.42 13.66 20.64
CA ASN A 197 1.44 13.12 19.75
C ASN A 197 1.01 13.07 18.29
N TRP A 198 -0.24 13.41 17.98
CA TRP A 198 -0.68 13.46 16.60
C TRP A 198 -0.01 14.60 15.82
N ARG A 199 0.52 14.30 14.63
CA ARG A 199 0.95 15.34 13.69
C ARG A 199 -0.27 15.82 12.88
N ARG A 200 -0.75 17.03 13.15
CA ARG A 200 -1.98 17.58 12.53
C ARG A 200 -1.86 17.76 11.01
N GLU A 201 -0.75 18.32 10.55
CA GLU A 201 -0.48 18.51 9.12
C GLU A 201 0.21 17.27 8.54
N TYR A 202 -0.22 16.86 7.34
CA TYR A 202 0.32 15.70 6.63
C TYR A 202 0.25 14.40 7.43
N GLY A 203 -0.67 14.29 8.38
CA GLY A 203 -0.68 13.19 9.35
C GLY A 203 -1.91 12.30 9.33
N TRP A 204 -2.81 12.51 8.38
CA TRP A 204 -4.00 11.70 8.23
C TRP A 204 -4.40 11.55 6.78
N PHE A 205 -4.78 10.33 6.40
CA PHE A 205 -5.43 10.10 5.12
C PHE A 205 -6.50 9.02 5.24
N ASP A 206 -7.66 9.28 4.65
CA ASP A 206 -8.74 8.32 4.48
C ASP A 206 -9.00 8.14 2.96
N PRO A 207 -8.56 7.02 2.36
CA PRO A 207 -8.77 6.73 0.94
C PRO A 207 -10.21 6.31 0.60
N TYR A 208 -11.04 6.01 1.60
CA TYR A 208 -12.48 5.74 1.44
C TYR A 208 -13.28 7.04 1.43
N ASN A 209 -12.93 7.98 2.31
CA ASN A 209 -13.60 9.26 2.44
C ASN A 209 -12.61 10.43 2.34
N LYS A 210 -12.30 10.83 1.10
CA LYS A 210 -11.31 11.86 0.74
C LYS A 210 -11.73 13.30 1.10
N THR A 211 -12.56 13.48 2.13
CA THR A 211 -13.17 14.76 2.53
C THR A 211 -12.36 15.55 3.56
N ASN A 212 -11.13 15.13 3.88
CA ASN A 212 -10.27 15.75 4.91
C ASN A 212 -10.92 15.84 6.29
N LYS A 213 -11.72 14.83 6.64
CA LYS A 213 -12.17 14.65 8.03
C LYS A 213 -10.95 14.45 8.93
N LEU A 214 -11.10 14.84 10.19
CA LEU A 214 -10.13 14.52 11.23
C LEU A 214 -10.07 12.99 11.40
N PRO A 215 -8.96 12.43 11.92
CA PRO A 215 -8.86 11.00 12.15
C PRO A 215 -10.04 10.46 12.95
N ASP A 216 -10.62 9.36 12.49
CA ASP A 216 -11.61 8.63 13.24
C ASP A 216 -11.28 7.15 13.21
N ASP A 217 -11.94 6.40 14.09
CA ASP A 217 -11.82 4.96 14.16
C ASP A 217 -13.11 4.43 14.77
N GLU A 218 -13.98 3.87 13.93
CA GLU A 218 -15.27 3.31 14.34
C GLU A 218 -15.11 1.87 14.86
N ASP A 219 -14.03 1.20 14.46
CA ASP A 219 -13.72 -0.19 14.83
C ASP A 219 -12.92 -0.24 16.14
N GLY A 220 -11.94 0.66 16.29
CA GLY A 220 -11.10 0.78 17.48
C GLY A 220 -9.79 -0.01 17.42
N HIS A 221 -9.64 -0.96 16.49
CA HIS A 221 -8.41 -1.73 16.33
C HIS A 221 -7.19 -0.82 16.07
N GLY A 222 -7.29 0.10 15.11
CA GLY A 222 -6.20 1.00 14.76
C GLY A 222 -5.80 1.96 15.87
N THR A 223 -6.76 2.45 16.66
CA THR A 223 -6.52 3.25 17.87
C THR A 223 -5.75 2.46 18.92
N SER A 224 -6.14 1.19 19.15
CA SER A 224 -5.45 0.29 20.08
C SER A 224 -4.01 0.03 19.63
N VAL A 225 -3.82 -0.31 18.35
CA VAL A 225 -2.50 -0.54 17.74
C VAL A 225 -1.61 0.69 17.84
N MET A 226 -2.13 1.89 17.52
CA MET A 226 -1.38 3.13 17.66
C MET A 226 -1.03 3.40 19.13
N GLY A 227 -1.95 3.13 20.05
CA GLY A 227 -1.72 3.21 21.50
C GLY A 227 -0.51 2.39 21.97
N VAL A 228 -0.41 1.13 21.55
CA VAL A 228 0.75 0.28 21.89
C VAL A 228 2.07 0.85 21.37
N MET A 229 2.07 1.53 20.21
CA MET A 229 3.29 2.11 19.66
C MET A 229 3.71 3.40 20.34
N VAL A 230 2.78 4.36 20.52
CA VAL A 230 3.12 5.76 20.89
C VAL A 230 2.24 6.38 21.98
N GLY A 231 1.33 5.59 22.56
CA GLY A 231 0.44 6.06 23.61
C GLY A 231 1.19 6.54 24.85
N THR A 232 0.73 7.65 25.41
CA THR A 232 1.24 8.18 26.68
C THR A 232 0.64 7.41 27.87
N LYS A 233 0.97 7.81 29.10
CA LYS A 233 0.47 7.16 30.34
C LYS A 233 0.86 5.68 30.47
N GLY A 234 2.09 5.33 30.07
CA GLY A 234 2.65 3.98 30.27
C GLY A 234 2.14 2.89 29.31
N ILE A 235 1.30 3.21 28.33
CA ILE A 235 0.72 2.20 27.41
C ILE A 235 1.56 1.99 26.14
N GLY A 236 2.27 3.02 25.68
CA GLY A 236 3.02 3.00 24.43
C GLY A 236 4.52 2.77 24.63
N VAL A 237 5.15 2.08 23.68
CA VAL A 237 6.60 1.79 23.71
C VAL A 237 7.45 3.05 23.50
N ALA A 238 7.02 3.95 22.61
CA ALA A 238 7.70 5.20 22.27
C ALA A 238 6.78 6.40 22.54
N PRO A 239 6.52 6.74 23.82
CA PRO A 239 5.47 7.69 24.22
C PRO A 239 5.74 9.15 23.81
N LYS A 240 6.92 9.48 23.27
CA LYS A 240 7.24 10.82 22.75
C LYS A 240 7.43 10.86 21.23
N ALA A 241 7.25 9.74 20.53
CA ALA A 241 7.18 9.75 19.09
C ALA A 241 5.90 10.45 18.61
N LYS A 242 5.99 11.14 17.48
CA LYS A 242 4.80 11.64 16.78
C LYS A 242 4.17 10.53 15.97
N TRP A 243 2.87 10.64 15.73
CA TRP A 243 2.17 9.68 14.87
C TRP A 243 1.40 10.31 13.73
N ILE A 244 1.28 9.52 12.67
CA ILE A 244 0.40 9.72 11.53
C ILE A 244 -0.35 8.44 11.24
N ALA A 245 -1.46 8.50 10.51
CA ALA A 245 -2.26 7.32 10.23
C ALA A 245 -2.90 7.37 8.85
N CYS A 246 -3.15 6.19 8.30
CA CYS A 246 -4.01 6.04 7.14
C CYS A 246 -5.07 4.97 7.40
N LYS A 247 -6.33 5.29 7.09
CA LYS A 247 -7.47 4.37 7.20
C LYS A 247 -7.47 3.40 6.01
N GLY A 248 -6.56 2.43 6.02
CA GLY A 248 -6.42 1.46 4.94
C GLY A 248 -7.36 0.27 5.03
N LEU A 249 -8.06 0.13 6.16
CA LEU A 249 -9.02 -0.94 6.44
C LEU A 249 -10.38 -0.34 6.78
N ASN A 250 -11.45 -0.90 6.24
CA ASN A 250 -12.83 -0.49 6.54
C ASN A 250 -13.75 -1.71 6.46
N TYR A 251 -13.97 -2.38 7.59
CA TYR A 251 -14.66 -3.68 7.69
C TYR A 251 -14.02 -4.79 6.81
N GLY A 252 -12.79 -4.57 6.35
CA GLY A 252 -12.11 -5.38 5.36
C GLY A 252 -10.95 -4.64 4.68
N LEU A 253 -10.11 -5.39 3.98
CA LEU A 253 -9.01 -4.89 3.16
C LEU A 253 -9.44 -4.79 1.70
N GLN A 254 -9.15 -3.65 1.08
CA GLN A 254 -9.21 -3.47 -0.37
C GLN A 254 -7.82 -3.06 -0.85
N GLU A 255 -7.19 -3.85 -1.73
CA GLU A 255 -5.80 -3.64 -2.15
C GLU A 255 -5.55 -2.21 -2.64
N SER A 256 -6.44 -1.67 -3.46
CA SER A 256 -6.31 -0.30 -3.98
C SER A 256 -6.22 0.74 -2.86
N LYS A 257 -7.00 0.60 -1.79
CA LYS A 257 -7.04 1.51 -0.65
C LYS A 257 -5.80 1.39 0.21
N LEU A 258 -5.34 0.17 0.42
CA LEU A 258 -4.08 -0.10 1.10
C LEU A 258 -2.89 0.53 0.35
N VAL A 259 -2.90 0.43 -0.98
CA VAL A 259 -1.83 0.96 -1.82
C VAL A 259 -1.90 2.48 -1.89
N GLU A 260 -3.09 3.07 -1.91
CA GLU A 260 -3.27 4.52 -1.72
C GLU A 260 -2.66 4.98 -0.39
N CYS A 261 -2.89 4.26 0.72
CA CYS A 261 -2.23 4.52 2.00
C CYS A 261 -0.71 4.38 1.91
N ALA A 262 -0.21 3.36 1.21
CA ALA A 262 1.23 3.16 1.09
C ALA A 262 1.95 4.29 0.34
N GLN A 263 1.27 4.86 -0.66
CA GLN A 263 1.74 6.06 -1.37
C GLN A 263 1.73 7.28 -0.46
N PHE A 264 0.66 7.48 0.31
CA PHE A 264 0.57 8.56 1.29
C PHE A 264 1.72 8.49 2.30
N LEU A 265 2.12 7.31 2.77
CA LEU A 265 3.24 7.21 3.71
C LEU A 265 4.62 7.45 3.08
N LEU A 266 4.78 7.38 1.75
CA LEU A 266 6.00 7.85 1.07
C LEU A 266 5.93 9.34 0.71
N CYS A 267 4.75 9.85 0.42
CA CYS A 267 4.54 11.24 0.05
C CYS A 267 3.26 11.74 0.75
N PRO A 268 3.35 12.12 2.04
CA PRO A 268 2.19 12.63 2.75
C PRO A 268 1.64 13.90 2.12
N HIS A 269 0.33 14.09 2.15
CA HIS A 269 -0.34 15.28 1.65
C HIS A 269 -1.48 15.68 2.60
N ASP A 270 -1.89 16.93 2.53
CA ASP A 270 -3.15 17.38 3.14
C ASP A 270 -4.29 17.25 2.12
N LYS A 271 -5.05 18.32 1.93
CA LYS A 271 -6.26 18.35 1.09
C LYS A 271 -5.99 18.15 -0.39
N ASP A 272 -4.83 18.60 -0.86
CA ASP A 272 -4.42 18.49 -2.25
C ASP A 272 -3.48 17.28 -2.41
N ILE A 273 -4.04 16.15 -2.81
CA ILE A 273 -3.31 14.88 -3.02
C ILE A 273 -2.15 15.01 -4.03
N ASN A 274 -2.19 16.01 -4.91
CA ASN A 274 -1.13 16.24 -5.88
C ASN A 274 0.06 17.02 -5.29
N LYS A 275 -0.13 17.69 -4.14
CA LYS A 275 0.89 18.47 -3.43
C LYS A 275 1.34 17.75 -2.17
N CYS A 276 2.00 16.61 -2.39
CA CYS A 276 2.58 15.84 -1.30
C CYS A 276 4.01 16.30 -0.95
N ASP A 277 4.43 16.05 0.28
CA ASP A 277 5.73 16.43 0.86
C ASP A 277 6.45 15.19 1.43
N PRO A 278 7.42 14.61 0.67
CA PRO A 278 8.22 13.47 1.13
C PRO A 278 9.02 13.70 2.42
N SER A 279 9.33 14.95 2.78
CA SER A 279 10.03 15.26 4.05
C SER A 279 9.18 14.89 5.27
N LYS A 280 7.87 14.76 5.09
CA LYS A 280 6.91 14.37 6.12
C LYS A 280 6.75 12.85 6.25
N ALA A 281 7.35 12.03 5.39
CA ALA A 281 7.22 10.58 5.48
C ALA A 281 7.65 10.04 6.87
N PRO A 282 6.97 9.02 7.43
CA PRO A 282 7.24 8.47 8.75
C PRO A 282 8.51 7.61 8.75
N HIS A 283 9.16 7.49 9.91
CA HIS A 283 10.35 6.67 10.07
C HIS A 283 10.02 5.17 10.14
N VAL A 284 8.86 4.84 10.72
CA VAL A 284 8.37 3.47 10.90
C VAL A 284 6.94 3.38 10.40
N ILE A 285 6.62 2.30 9.70
CA ILE A 285 5.25 1.99 9.24
C ILE A 285 4.85 0.65 9.84
N ASN A 286 3.73 0.64 10.56
CA ASN A 286 3.10 -0.57 11.06
C ASN A 286 1.87 -0.92 10.21
N GLY A 287 1.73 -2.20 9.87
CA GLY A 287 0.50 -2.76 9.29
C GLY A 287 0.09 -4.00 10.07
N SER A 288 -0.89 -3.85 10.97
CA SER A 288 -1.42 -4.94 11.80
C SER A 288 -2.52 -5.71 11.07
N PHE A 289 -2.27 -6.07 9.81
CA PHE A 289 -3.17 -6.82 8.96
C PHE A 289 -2.37 -7.86 8.18
N GLY A 290 -3.05 -8.92 7.76
CA GLY A 290 -2.47 -9.97 6.94
C GLY A 290 -3.40 -11.18 6.89
N HIS A 291 -3.04 -12.17 6.09
CA HIS A 291 -3.65 -13.48 6.10
C HIS A 291 -2.66 -14.49 5.53
N LEU A 292 -2.96 -15.78 5.70
CA LEU A 292 -2.21 -16.83 5.05
C LEU A 292 -2.47 -16.79 3.53
N THR A 293 -1.44 -16.45 2.77
CA THR A 293 -1.48 -16.42 1.31
C THR A 293 -0.11 -16.74 0.72
N THR A 294 -0.11 -17.25 -0.50
CA THR A 294 1.08 -17.37 -1.35
C THR A 294 1.29 -16.13 -2.23
N ASP A 295 0.36 -15.17 -2.18
CA ASP A 295 0.40 -13.95 -2.98
C ASP A 295 1.14 -12.83 -2.24
N PHE A 296 2.35 -12.55 -2.70
CA PHE A 296 3.26 -11.58 -2.12
C PHE A 296 3.00 -10.14 -2.60
N TYR A 297 1.73 -9.72 -2.65
CA TYR A 297 1.33 -8.42 -3.24
C TYR A 297 1.92 -7.19 -2.50
N LEU A 298 2.30 -7.35 -1.22
CA LEU A 298 2.96 -6.31 -0.42
C LEU A 298 4.47 -6.20 -0.63
N GLU A 299 5.14 -7.21 -1.17
CA GLU A 299 6.61 -7.23 -1.28
C GLU A 299 7.15 -6.02 -2.06
N ASP A 300 6.44 -5.64 -3.12
CA ASP A 300 6.80 -4.46 -3.92
C ASP A 300 6.73 -3.17 -3.10
N ILE A 301 5.71 -3.02 -2.25
CA ILE A 301 5.51 -1.87 -1.39
C ILE A 301 6.58 -1.85 -0.29
N ILE A 302 6.77 -2.98 0.38
CA ILE A 302 7.76 -3.17 1.45
C ILE A 302 9.16 -2.84 0.94
N THR A 303 9.52 -3.33 -0.25
CA THR A 303 10.79 -3.01 -0.91
C THR A 303 10.96 -1.51 -1.07
N LYS A 304 9.93 -0.80 -1.56
CA LYS A 304 10.01 0.65 -1.82
C LYS A 304 10.05 1.47 -0.54
N TRP A 305 9.37 1.06 0.53
CA TRP A 305 9.56 1.64 1.86
C TRP A 305 10.97 1.44 2.40
N ARG A 306 11.57 0.25 2.21
CA ARG A 306 12.96 0.00 2.62
C ARG A 306 13.96 0.84 1.83
N GLU A 307 13.77 0.98 0.51
CA GLU A 307 14.59 1.87 -0.34
C GLU A 307 14.47 3.34 0.12
N ALA A 308 13.28 3.75 0.57
CA ALA A 308 13.02 5.04 1.19
C ALA A 308 13.62 5.21 2.61
N ARG A 309 14.34 4.22 3.14
CA ARG A 309 14.86 4.17 4.52
C ARG A 309 13.74 4.34 5.57
N ILE A 310 12.59 3.73 5.29
CA ILE A 310 11.48 3.56 6.22
C ILE A 310 11.50 2.12 6.72
N ILE A 311 11.22 1.91 8.00
CA ILE A 311 11.17 0.57 8.61
C ILE A 311 9.72 0.06 8.55
N PRO A 312 9.38 -0.89 7.65
CA PRO A 312 8.08 -1.53 7.68
C PRO A 312 8.04 -2.68 8.70
N VAL A 313 6.99 -2.71 9.51
CA VAL A 313 6.65 -3.77 10.46
C VAL A 313 5.25 -4.25 10.10
N ILE A 314 5.15 -5.45 9.53
CA ILE A 314 3.89 -6.01 9.03
C ILE A 314 3.62 -7.32 9.76
N LEU A 315 2.37 -7.54 10.19
CA LEU A 315 1.97 -8.76 10.88
C LEU A 315 2.26 -9.99 10.01
N ALA A 316 3.03 -10.94 10.55
CA ALA A 316 3.24 -12.23 9.92
C ALA A 316 2.23 -13.24 10.45
N TYR A 317 1.54 -13.94 9.56
CA TYR A 317 0.78 -15.14 9.92
C TYR A 317 1.71 -16.34 9.80
N PRO A 318 2.09 -17.01 10.90
CA PRO A 318 2.85 -18.23 10.79
C PRO A 318 1.99 -19.29 10.11
N LEU A 319 2.57 -19.96 9.10
CA LEU A 319 2.03 -21.22 8.59
C LEU A 319 1.98 -22.19 9.78
N LYS A 320 0.78 -22.66 10.14
CA LYS A 320 0.61 -23.75 11.11
C LYS A 320 1.05 -25.07 10.49
#